data_AF-A0A8T4SB04-F1
#
_entry.id   AF-A0A8T4SB04-F1
#
_cell.length_a   1.000
_cell.length_b   1.000
_cell.length_c   1.000
_cell.angle_alpha   90.00
_cell.angle_beta   90.00
_cell.angle_gamma   90.00
#
_symmetry.space_group_name_H-M   'P 1'
#
loop_
_entity.id
_entity.type
_entity.pdbx_description
1 polymer ?
#
loop_
_entity_poly.entity_id
_entity_poly.type
_entity_poly.pdbx_seq_one_letter_code
_entity_poly.pdbx_strand_id
1 'polypeptide(L)'
;YDMEADGFSLDDKRTEQPDKNDIPDIIDRFKNRQKEKPTDRKKKCFFVPIAEIKANNYDLSISKYKEIEYEEVEYEKPEVIKKKILELENNIVAKLNDINI
;
A
#
# COMPACT_ATOMS: atom_id res chain seq x y z
N TYR A 1 15.20 1.10 -2.19
CA TYR A 1 14.34 -0.05 -2.51
C TYR A 1 13.23 -0.03 -1.47
N ASP A 2 11.99 -0.16 -1.90
CA ASP A 2 10.80 -0.20 -1.05
C ASP A 2 10.52 -1.66 -0.67
N MET A 3 10.93 -2.05 0.54
CA MET A 3 10.71 -3.41 1.04
C MET A 3 9.35 -3.47 1.70
N GLU A 4 8.45 -4.32 1.21
CA GLU A 4 7.09 -4.46 1.71
C GLU A 4 7.00 -5.62 2.70
N ALA A 5 7.72 -6.73 2.45
CA ALA A 5 7.70 -7.89 3.32
C ALA A 5 9.02 -8.68 3.33
N ASP A 6 9.32 -9.28 4.48
CA ASP A 6 10.56 -10.01 4.76
C ASP A 6 10.37 -11.54 4.81
N GLY A 7 9.20 -12.04 4.42
CA GLY A 7 8.85 -13.46 4.48
C GLY A 7 8.21 -13.89 5.79
N PHE A 8 7.83 -12.96 6.67
CA PHE A 8 7.13 -13.24 7.93
C PHE A 8 5.91 -12.35 8.11
N SER A 9 4.95 -12.83 8.90
CA SER A 9 3.82 -12.02 9.33
C SER A 9 4.26 -10.88 10.27
N LEU A 10 3.44 -9.83 10.35
CA LEU A 10 3.68 -8.65 11.20
C LEU A 10 3.23 -8.83 12.65
N ASP A 11 2.51 -9.92 12.95
CA ASP A 11 2.10 -10.24 14.32
C ASP A 11 3.27 -10.85 15.11
N ASP A 12 3.16 -10.82 16.45
CA ASP A 12 4.21 -11.28 17.36
C ASP A 12 4.65 -12.73 17.11
N LYS A 13 3.75 -13.56 16.55
CA LYS A 13 4.04 -14.96 16.23
C LYS A 13 5.04 -15.11 15.09
N ARG A 14 5.22 -14.08 14.25
CA ARG A 14 6.17 -14.05 13.12
C ARG A 14 6.07 -15.35 12.32
N THR A 15 4.86 -15.71 11.93
CA THR A 15 4.58 -16.91 11.15
C THR A 15 5.20 -16.74 9.77
N GLU A 16 5.83 -17.79 9.24
CA GLU A 16 6.43 -17.76 7.91
C GLU A 16 5.38 -17.48 6.82
N GLN A 17 5.72 -16.57 5.92
CA GLN A 17 4.95 -16.18 4.74
C GLN A 17 5.87 -16.16 3.51
N PRO A 18 6.28 -17.35 2.99
CA PRO A 18 7.26 -17.45 1.92
C PRO A 18 6.87 -16.67 0.65
N ASP A 19 5.57 -16.58 0.37
CA ASP A 19 5.03 -15.87 -0.80
C ASP A 19 5.14 -14.34 -0.68
N LYS A 20 5.47 -13.82 0.52
CA LYS A 20 5.60 -12.39 0.82
C LYS A 20 7.02 -12.07 1.27
N ASN A 21 8.00 -12.29 0.40
CA ASN A 21 9.40 -12.05 0.71
C ASN A 21 10.12 -11.29 -0.41
N ASP A 22 10.43 -10.02 -0.16
CA ASP A 22 11.18 -9.18 -1.11
C ASP A 22 12.70 -9.37 -1.01
N ILE A 23 13.22 -10.01 0.05
CA ILE A 23 14.68 -10.12 0.31
C ILE A 23 15.44 -10.75 -0.86
N PRO A 24 14.98 -11.86 -1.49
CA PRO A 24 15.67 -12.44 -2.63
C PRO A 24 15.81 -11.48 -3.81
N ASP A 25 14.73 -10.74 -4.14
CA ASP A 25 14.74 -9.76 -5.24
C ASP A 25 15.67 -8.58 -4.91
N ILE A 26 15.63 -8.08 -3.67
CA ILE A 26 16.53 -7.02 -3.19
C ILE A 26 17.99 -7.42 -3.38
N ILE A 27 18.36 -8.65 -3.00
CA ILE A 27 19.74 -9.13 -3.11
C ILE A 27 20.17 -9.21 -4.58
N ASP A 28 19.32 -9.75 -5.46
CA ASP A 28 19.64 -9.88 -6.87
C ASP A 28 19.81 -8.50 -7.54
N ARG A 29 18.81 -7.62 -7.36
CA ARG A 29 18.88 -6.26 -7.91
C ARG A 29 20.02 -5.45 -7.34
N PHE A 30 20.32 -5.59 -6.05
CA PHE A 30 21.44 -4.88 -5.47
C PHE A 30 22.77 -5.31 -6.11
N LYS A 31 22.95 -6.60 -6.41
CA LYS A 31 24.13 -7.09 -7.15
C LYS A 31 24.16 -6.54 -8.57
N ASN A 32 23.00 -6.45 -9.23
CA ASN A 32 22.87 -6.00 -10.61
C ASN A 32 22.68 -4.48 -10.79
N ARG A 33 22.67 -3.70 -9.70
CA ARG A 33 22.30 -2.28 -9.66
C ARG A 33 23.06 -1.38 -10.65
N GLN A 34 24.32 -1.69 -10.92
CA GLN A 34 25.15 -0.92 -11.86
C GLN A 34 24.83 -1.21 -13.33
N LYS A 35 24.27 -2.40 -13.61
CA LYS A 35 23.81 -2.79 -14.95
C LYS A 35 22.40 -2.27 -15.19
N GLU A 36 21.51 -2.47 -14.22
CA GLU A 36 20.09 -2.06 -14.34
C GLU A 36 19.90 -0.54 -14.34
N LYS A 37 20.69 0.20 -13.54
CA LYS A 37 20.58 1.65 -13.36
C LYS A 37 19.12 2.12 -13.25
N PRO A 38 18.36 1.62 -12.26
CA PRO A 38 16.94 1.91 -12.20
C PRO A 38 16.72 3.41 -11.94
N THR A 39 16.02 4.09 -12.85
CA THR A 39 15.69 5.52 -12.76
C THR A 39 14.20 5.79 -12.59
N ASP A 40 13.36 4.78 -12.77
CA ASP A 40 11.91 4.89 -12.73
C ASP A 40 11.40 4.98 -11.28
N ARG A 41 10.92 6.17 -10.90
CA ARG A 41 10.43 6.49 -9.54
C ARG A 41 9.14 5.79 -9.15
N LYS A 42 8.45 5.14 -10.11
CA LYS A 42 7.23 4.36 -9.84
C LYS A 42 7.54 2.92 -9.41
N LYS A 43 8.76 2.44 -9.68
CA LYS A 43 9.18 1.07 -9.35
C LYS A 43 9.55 0.91 -7.88
N LYS A 44 9.61 -0.35 -7.42
CA LYS A 44 10.10 -0.73 -6.08
C LYS A 44 11.52 -0.22 -5.79
N CYS A 45 12.36 -0.01 -6.80
CA CYS A 45 13.70 0.55 -6.61
C CYS A 45 14.09 1.52 -7.72
N PHE A 46 14.79 2.57 -7.33
CA PHE A 46 15.35 3.58 -8.22
C PHE A 46 16.54 4.27 -7.54
N PHE A 47 17.37 4.93 -8.34
CA PHE A 47 18.43 5.79 -7.87
C PHE A 47 17.97 7.23 -7.72
N VAL A 48 18.45 7.87 -6.66
CA VAL A 48 18.22 9.28 -6.39
C VAL A 48 19.56 10.02 -6.50
N PRO A 49 19.65 11.12 -7.27
CA PRO A 49 20.84 11.95 -7.33
C PRO A 49 21.19 12.57 -5.97
N ILE A 50 22.47 12.62 -5.64
CA ILE A 50 22.92 13.20 -4.36
C ILE A 50 22.55 14.68 -4.21
N ALA A 51 22.46 15.43 -5.31
CA ALA A 51 22.05 16.83 -5.29
C ALA A 51 20.63 17.01 -4.76
N GLU A 52 19.73 16.10 -5.10
CA GLU A 52 18.34 16.11 -4.64
C GLU A 52 18.24 15.71 -3.17
N ILE A 53 19.01 14.71 -2.74
CA ILE A 53 19.11 14.32 -1.32
C ILE A 53 19.59 15.51 -0.48
N LYS A 54 20.58 16.26 -0.97
CA LYS A 54 21.06 17.49 -0.31
C LYS A 54 19.99 18.57 -0.24
N ALA A 55 19.25 18.80 -1.31
CA ALA A 55 18.15 19.77 -1.34
C ALA A 55 17.03 19.39 -0.37
N ASN A 56 16.82 18.10 -0.15
CA ASN A 56 15.84 17.54 0.77
C ASN A 56 16.35 17.37 2.21
N ASN A 57 17.43 18.06 2.60
CA ASN A 57 18.05 18.00 3.93
C ASN A 57 18.50 16.60 4.35
N TYR A 58 19.00 15.80 3.40
CA TYR A 58 19.44 14.42 3.63
C TYR A 58 18.35 13.48 4.14
N ASP A 59 17.08 13.83 3.90
CA ASP A 59 15.97 12.94 4.16
C ASP A 59 16.06 11.73 3.23
N LEU A 60 16.10 10.52 3.79
CA LEU A 60 16.22 9.27 3.04
C LEU A 60 14.89 8.50 2.98
N SER A 61 13.80 9.12 3.44
CA SER A 61 12.45 8.58 3.34
C SER A 61 12.10 8.32 1.88
N ILE A 62 11.78 7.06 1.55
CA ILE A 62 11.47 6.66 0.17
C ILE A 62 10.24 7.39 -0.39
N SER A 63 9.27 7.71 0.46
CA SER A 63 8.05 8.45 0.13
C SER A 63 8.32 9.84 -0.45
N LYS A 64 9.46 10.45 -0.11
CA LYS A 64 9.84 11.78 -0.61
C LYS A 64 10.29 11.77 -2.07
N TYR A 65 10.72 10.61 -2.56
CA TYR A 65 11.30 10.46 -3.88
C TYR A 65 10.49 9.53 -4.80
N LYS A 66 9.63 8.69 -4.23
CA LYS A 66 8.76 7.78 -4.97
C LYS A 66 7.60 8.57 -5.58
N GLU A 67 7.36 8.34 -6.87
CA GLU A 67 6.19 8.89 -7.53
C GLU A 67 5.02 7.94 -7.25
N ILE A 68 4.08 8.40 -6.41
CA ILE A 68 2.85 7.68 -6.13
C ILE A 68 1.82 8.17 -7.15
N GLU A 69 1.43 7.29 -8.08
CA GLU A 69 0.24 7.53 -8.89
C GLU A 69 -0.97 7.47 -7.96
N TYR A 70 -1.51 8.65 -7.63
CA TYR A 70 -2.80 8.72 -6.98
C TYR A 70 -3.86 8.41 -8.05
N GLU A 71 -4.38 7.17 -8.06
CA GLU A 71 -5.65 6.92 -8.71
C GLU A 71 -6.71 7.75 -7.97
N GLU A 72 -7.43 8.61 -8.71
CA GLU A 72 -8.63 9.25 -8.16
C GLU A 72 -9.62 8.14 -7.80
N VAL A 73 -9.67 7.79 -6.52
CA VAL A 73 -10.69 6.88 -6.01
C VAL A 73 -12.00 7.64 -6.08
N GLU A 74 -12.83 7.29 -7.07
CA GLU A 74 -14.18 7.83 -7.18
C GLU A 74 -15.02 7.27 -6.03
N TYR A 75 -15.17 8.07 -4.98
CA TYR A 75 -16.03 7.71 -3.86
C TYR A 75 -17.49 7.92 -4.23
N GLU A 76 -18.34 6.97 -3.86
CA GLU A 76 -19.78 7.17 -3.93
C GLU A 76 -20.17 8.42 -3.13
N LYS A 77 -21.09 9.22 -3.67
CA LYS A 77 -21.59 10.41 -2.97
C LYS A 77 -22.13 10.00 -1.60
N PRO A 78 -21.94 10.83 -0.56
CA PRO A 78 -22.46 10.55 0.80
C PRO A 78 -23.95 10.19 0.82
N GLU A 79 -24.73 10.75 -0.09
CA GLU A 79 -26.17 10.47 -0.25
C GLU A 79 -26.47 9.01 -0.61
N VAL A 80 -25.63 8.39 -1.45
CA VAL A 80 -25.78 6.98 -1.85
C VAL A 80 -25.48 6.06 -0.66
N ILE A 81 -24.42 6.36 0.07
CA ILE A 81 -24.05 5.63 1.30
C ILE A 81 -25.17 5.76 2.33
N LYS A 82 -25.69 6.97 2.55
CA LYS A 82 -26.81 7.24 3.45
C LYS A 82 -28.07 6.46 3.05
N LYS A 83 -28.39 6.41 1.76
CA LYS A 83 -29.53 5.66 1.26
C LYS A 83 -29.38 4.15 1.53
N LYS A 84 -28.20 3.58 1.28
CA LYS A 84 -27.90 2.17 1.58
C LYS A 84 -28.07 1.86 3.08
N ILE A 85 -27.62 2.77 3.96
CA ILE A 85 -27.78 2.62 5.41
C ILE A 85 -29.27 2.59 5.79
N LEU A 86 -30.06 3.56 5.30
CA LEU A 86 -31.50 3.62 5.57
C LEU A 86 -32.26 2.38 5.05
N GLU A 87 -31.89 1.87 3.87
CA GLU A 87 -32.46 0.63 3.34
C GLU A 87 -32.12 -0.59 4.21
N LEU A 88 -30.90 -0.68 4.73
CA LEU A 88 -30.50 -1.73 5.66
C LEU A 88 -31.27 -1.64 6.98
N GLU A 89 -31.41 -0.44 7.55
CA GLU A 89 -32.19 -0.22 8.77
C GLU A 89 -33.66 -0.63 8.59
N ASN A 90 -34.28 -0.23 7.48
CA ASN A 90 -35.67 -0.60 7.18
C ASN A 90 -35.84 -2.13 7.04
N ASN A 91 -34.87 -2.80 6.41
CA ASN A 91 -34.88 -4.27 6.31
C ASN A 91 -34.72 -4.95 7.68
N ILE A 92 -33.90 -4.39 8.57
CA ILE A 92 -33.75 -4.90 9.94
C ILE A 92 -35.06 -4.74 10.70
N VAL A 93 -35.69 -3.56 10.65
CA VAL A 93 -36.98 -3.29 11.30
C VAL A 93 -38.08 -4.20 10.76
N ALA A 94 -38.17 -4.37 9.44
CA ALA A 94 -39.15 -5.26 8.83
C ALA A 94 -38.99 -6.70 9.32
N LYS A 95 -37.75 -7.23 9.30
CA LYS A 95 -37.46 -8.58 9.80
C LYS A 95 -37.73 -8.74 11.29
N LEU A 96 -37.48 -7.71 12.10
CA LEU A 96 -37.82 -7.73 13.52
C LEU A 96 -39.33 -7.80 13.76
N ASN A 97 -40.12 -7.08 12.96
CA ASN A 97 -41.59 -7.14 13.03
C ASN A 97 -42.14 -8.49 12.55
N ASP A 98 -41.48 -9.14 11.58
CA ASP A 98 -41.84 -10.47 11.11
C ASP A 98 -41.52 -11.57 12.15
N ILE A 99 -40.55 -11.33 13.05
CA ILE A 99 -40.26 -12.19 14.19
C ILE A 99 -41.29 -11.87 15.29
N ASN A 100 -42.47 -12.46 15.15
CA ASN A 100 -43.51 -12.40 16.18
C ASN A 100 -43.10 -13.30 17.37
N ILE A 101 -42.87 -12.67 18.54
CA ILE A 101 -42.79 -13.34 19.85
C ILE A 101 -44.13 -13.14 20.56
#